data_AF-A0A450TIG4-F1
#
_entry.id   AF-A0A450TIG4-F1
#
_cell.length_a   1.000
_cell.length_b   1.000
_cell.length_c   1.000
_cell.angle_alpha   90.00
_cell.angle_beta   90.00
_cell.angle_gamma   90.00
#
_symmetry.space_group_name_H-M   'P 1'
#
loop_
_entity.id
_entity.type
_entity.pdbx_description
1 polymer ?
#
loop_
_entity_poly.entity_id
_entity_poly.type
_entity_poly.pdbx_seq_one_letter_code
_entity_poly.pdbx_strand_id
1 'polypeptide(L)'
;MNDTNVKTIDQVRAFLAGTSAVEFSISSKGECYKWIEQVLIRLNYPSRSKTDKGLLLDLIGKVSGYSRIQSKRLVKQYVQTGRLARRQCTTHKGFARKYTRQDIHLLARTDELHGRLSGPATKKLPGKSSIKPNMSVWRAFQCRTYTT
;
A
#
# COMPACT_ATOMS: atom_id res chain seq x y z
N MET A 1 -0.50 20.06 -18.49
CA MET A 1 0.68 19.19 -18.23
C MET A 1 1.65 19.33 -19.38
N ASN A 2 2.88 19.79 -19.14
CA ASN A 2 3.92 19.97 -20.17
C ASN A 2 4.71 18.67 -20.35
N ASP A 3 4.07 17.66 -20.94
CA ASP A 3 4.62 16.30 -21.05
C ASP A 3 5.05 15.97 -22.48
N THR A 4 5.83 16.87 -23.07
CA THR A 4 5.97 16.91 -24.54
C THR A 4 7.17 16.13 -25.08
N ASN A 5 8.12 15.68 -24.25
CA ASN A 5 9.45 15.32 -24.78
C ASN A 5 9.92 13.86 -24.62
N VAL A 6 9.14 12.96 -24.00
CA VAL A 6 9.52 11.53 -23.95
C VAL A 6 8.59 10.71 -24.86
N LYS A 7 9.07 10.47 -26.08
CA LYS A 7 8.40 9.72 -27.16
C LYS A 7 9.06 8.37 -27.44
N THR A 8 10.34 8.22 -27.13
CA THR A 8 11.12 7.01 -27.47
C THR A 8 11.83 6.44 -26.23
N ILE A 9 12.08 5.13 -26.22
CA ILE A 9 12.82 4.44 -25.14
C ILE A 9 14.23 5.01 -24.94
N ASP A 10 14.89 5.47 -26.00
CA ASP A 10 16.22 6.09 -25.87
C ASP A 10 16.17 7.44 -25.14
N GLN A 11 15.08 8.20 -25.31
CA GLN A 11 14.85 9.41 -24.53
C GLN A 11 14.57 9.07 -23.05
N VAL A 12 13.87 7.96 -22.79
CA VAL A 12 13.70 7.45 -21.41
C VAL A 12 15.06 7.14 -20.79
N ARG A 13 15.95 6.47 -21.53
CA ARG A 13 17.30 6.14 -21.09
C ARG A 13 18.12 7.40 -20.81
N ALA A 14 18.13 8.35 -21.73
CA ALA A 14 18.83 9.63 -21.57
C ALA A 14 18.30 10.45 -20.38
N PHE A 15 16.99 10.43 -20.16
CA PHE A 15 16.36 11.06 -18.99
C PHE A 15 16.77 10.39 -17.67
N LEU A 16 16.76 9.06 -17.63
CA LEU A 16 17.19 8.32 -16.44
C LEU A 16 18.67 8.53 -16.13
N ALA A 17 19.51 8.66 -17.17
CA ALA A 17 20.93 9.01 -17.07
C ALA A 17 21.18 10.48 -16.64
N GLY A 18 20.15 11.32 -16.58
CA GLY A 18 20.27 12.73 -16.18
C GLY A 18 20.77 13.65 -17.30
N THR A 19 20.87 13.16 -18.54
CA THR A 19 21.33 13.94 -19.70
C THR A 19 20.24 14.87 -20.25
N SER A 20 18.98 14.66 -19.87
CA SER A 20 17.84 15.44 -20.38
C SER A 20 17.14 16.19 -19.25
N ALA A 21 17.04 17.50 -19.38
CA ALA A 21 16.31 18.38 -18.48
C ALA A 21 14.81 18.35 -18.84
N VAL A 22 14.07 17.39 -18.28
CA VAL A 22 12.61 17.36 -18.40
C VAL A 22 12.02 17.63 -17.02
N GLU A 23 11.38 18.79 -16.88
CA GLU A 23 10.59 19.12 -15.70
C GLU A 23 9.22 18.46 -15.80
N PHE A 24 8.96 17.48 -14.93
CA PHE A 24 7.64 16.91 -14.76
C PHE A 24 6.96 17.56 -13.55
N SER A 25 5.94 18.38 -13.81
CA SER A 25 5.07 18.92 -12.76
C SER A 25 3.75 18.16 -12.76
N ILE A 26 3.54 17.26 -11.79
CA ILE A 26 2.27 16.55 -11.59
C ILE A 26 1.51 17.22 -10.45
N SER A 27 0.43 17.92 -10.77
CA SER A 27 -0.35 18.69 -9.79
C SER A 27 -1.33 17.84 -8.99
N SER A 28 -1.78 16.70 -9.53
CA SER A 28 -2.75 15.83 -8.85
C SER A 28 -2.51 14.33 -9.06
N LYS A 29 -2.97 13.52 -8.11
CA LYS A 29 -2.97 12.05 -8.23
C LYS A 29 -3.79 11.56 -9.43
N GLY A 30 -4.86 12.26 -9.83
CA GLY A 30 -5.67 11.90 -10.99
C GLY A 30 -4.90 12.10 -12.30
N GLU A 31 -4.20 13.22 -12.43
CA GLU A 31 -3.30 13.48 -13.56
C GLU A 31 -2.14 12.50 -13.62
N CYS A 32 -1.58 12.12 -12.46
CA CYS A 32 -0.55 11.09 -12.40
C CYS A 32 -1.00 9.77 -13.04
N TYR A 33 -2.22 9.30 -12.76
CA TYR A 33 -2.74 8.06 -13.33
C TYR A 33 -2.93 8.17 -14.85
N LYS A 34 -3.49 9.30 -15.31
CA LYS A 34 -3.66 9.59 -16.74
C LYS A 34 -2.31 9.67 -17.46
N TRP A 35 -1.32 10.28 -16.83
CA TRP A 35 0.05 10.35 -17.36
C TRP A 35 0.64 8.95 -17.56
N ILE A 36 0.60 8.12 -16.52
CA ILE A 36 1.12 6.75 -16.59
C ILE A 36 0.43 5.98 -17.72
N GLU A 37 -0.89 6.11 -17.83
CA GLU A 37 -1.66 5.48 -18.91
C GLU A 37 -1.20 5.93 -20.30
N GLN A 38 -1.05 7.24 -20.50
CA GLN A 38 -0.57 7.79 -21.76
C GLN A 38 0.84 7.34 -22.11
N VAL A 39 1.75 7.27 -21.13
CA VAL A 39 3.12 6.77 -21.33
C VAL A 39 3.13 5.30 -21.74
N LEU A 40 2.32 4.46 -21.07
CA LEU A 40 2.22 3.04 -21.39
C LEU A 40 1.64 2.78 -22.78
N ILE A 41 0.65 3.58 -23.19
CA ILE A 41 0.06 3.54 -24.55
C ILE A 41 1.10 4.01 -25.58
N ARG A 42 1.67 5.20 -25.39
CA ARG A 42 2.61 5.83 -26.33
C ARG A 42 3.82 4.96 -26.63
N LEU A 43 4.37 4.32 -25.60
CA LEU A 43 5.55 3.46 -25.72
C LEU A 43 5.21 2.00 -26.03
N ASN A 44 3.93 1.67 -26.23
CA ASN A 44 3.42 0.34 -26.48
C ASN A 44 3.98 -0.71 -25.50
N TYR A 45 3.83 -0.43 -24.19
CA TYR A 45 4.43 -1.22 -23.10
C TYR A 45 4.24 -2.75 -23.24
N PRO A 46 3.07 -3.29 -23.62
CA PRO A 46 2.87 -4.74 -23.71
C PRO A 46 3.87 -5.43 -24.65
N SER A 47 4.13 -4.82 -25.81
CA SER A 47 5.01 -5.34 -26.87
C SER A 47 6.50 -5.10 -26.63
N ARG A 48 6.90 -4.43 -25.53
CA ARG A 48 8.30 -4.11 -25.25
C ARG A 48 9.10 -5.25 -24.60
N SER A 49 10.42 -5.19 -24.77
CA SER A 49 11.37 -6.14 -24.18
C SER A 49 11.38 -6.03 -22.65
N LYS A 50 11.92 -7.05 -21.97
CA LYS A 50 12.04 -7.05 -20.50
C LYS A 50 12.87 -5.88 -19.98
N THR A 51 13.92 -5.52 -20.72
CA THR A 51 14.83 -4.41 -20.38
C THR A 51 14.11 -3.06 -20.49
N ASP A 52 13.39 -2.84 -21.59
CA ASP A 52 12.64 -1.59 -21.81
C ASP A 52 11.51 -1.42 -20.79
N LYS A 53 10.85 -2.53 -20.43
CA LYS A 53 9.86 -2.56 -19.35
C LYS A 53 10.46 -2.12 -18.01
N GLY A 54 11.71 -2.46 -17.74
CA GLY A 54 12.46 -1.97 -16.57
C GLY A 54 12.64 -0.46 -16.59
N LEU A 55 13.12 0.08 -17.70
CA LEU A 55 13.31 1.53 -17.89
C LEU A 55 11.99 2.32 -17.71
N LEU A 56 10.90 1.79 -18.26
CA LEU A 56 9.56 2.35 -18.10
C LEU A 56 9.10 2.39 -16.63
N LEU A 57 9.36 1.33 -15.86
CA LEU A 57 9.02 1.30 -14.43
C LEU A 57 9.83 2.32 -13.63
N ASP A 58 11.11 2.48 -13.97
CA ASP A 58 12.01 3.40 -13.29
C ASP A 58 11.65 4.86 -13.63
N LEU A 59 11.27 5.14 -14.89
CA LEU A 59 10.69 6.42 -15.30
C LEU A 59 9.43 6.75 -14.51
N ILE A 60 8.47 5.81 -14.45
CA ILE A 60 7.22 6.00 -13.71
C ILE A 60 7.53 6.32 -12.25
N GLY A 61 8.44 5.58 -11.61
CA GLY A 61 8.83 5.84 -10.22
C GLY A 61 9.47 7.22 -10.02
N LYS A 62 10.39 7.63 -10.92
CA LYS A 62 11.11 8.91 -10.83
C LYS A 62 10.18 10.12 -10.98
N VAL A 63 9.20 10.03 -11.89
CA VAL A 63 8.27 11.13 -12.18
C VAL A 63 7.07 11.16 -11.22
N SER A 64 6.49 10.00 -10.90
CA SER A 64 5.30 9.94 -10.02
C SER A 64 5.62 9.94 -8.52
N GLY A 65 6.88 9.66 -8.15
CA GLY A 65 7.28 9.44 -6.75
C GLY A 65 6.78 8.10 -6.16
N TYR A 66 6.15 7.24 -6.97
CA TYR A 66 5.71 5.92 -6.48
C TYR A 66 6.87 4.96 -6.29
N SER A 67 6.79 4.16 -5.22
CA SER A 67 7.67 3.01 -5.04
C SER A 67 7.54 2.04 -6.23
N ARG A 68 8.65 1.37 -6.57
CA ARG A 68 8.72 0.36 -7.64
C ARG A 68 7.61 -0.70 -7.54
N ILE A 69 7.24 -1.10 -6.33
CA ILE A 69 6.16 -2.07 -6.08
C ILE A 69 4.81 -1.50 -6.54
N GLN A 70 4.52 -0.22 -6.23
CA GLN A 70 3.29 0.45 -6.65
C GLN A 70 3.25 0.63 -8.17
N SER A 71 4.35 1.08 -8.78
CA SER A 71 4.44 1.20 -10.24
C SER A 71 4.17 -0.14 -10.93
N LYS A 72 4.73 -1.25 -10.42
CA LYS A 72 4.42 -2.60 -10.92
C LYS A 72 2.93 -2.95 -10.81
N ARG A 73 2.28 -2.61 -9.71
CA ARG A 73 0.84 -2.87 -9.52
C ARG A 73 -0.01 -2.09 -10.51
N LEU A 74 0.31 -0.82 -10.72
CA LEU A 74 -0.37 0.03 -11.71
C LEU A 74 -0.20 -0.55 -13.11
N VAL A 75 1.03 -0.85 -13.52
CA VAL A 75 1.30 -1.45 -14.82
C VAL A 75 0.59 -2.79 -14.99
N LYS A 76 0.53 -3.63 -13.95
CA LYS A 76 -0.23 -4.88 -13.99
C LYS A 76 -1.73 -4.63 -14.22
N GLN A 77 -2.30 -3.64 -13.53
CA GLN A 77 -3.69 -3.23 -13.73
C GLN A 77 -3.92 -2.77 -15.19
N TYR A 78 -3.01 -1.96 -15.73
CA TYR A 78 -3.09 -1.52 -17.13
C TYR A 78 -3.05 -2.70 -18.11
N VAL A 79 -2.12 -3.64 -17.95
CA VAL A 79 -2.02 -4.81 -18.84
C VAL A 79 -3.28 -5.69 -18.78
N GLN A 80 -3.95 -5.76 -17.62
CA GLN A 80 -5.15 -6.57 -17.44
C GLN A 80 -6.43 -5.89 -17.94
N THR A 81 -6.57 -4.57 -17.73
CA THR A 81 -7.84 -3.84 -17.98
C THR A 81 -7.74 -2.94 -19.22
N GLY A 82 -6.55 -2.70 -19.74
CA GLY A 82 -6.28 -1.69 -20.78
C GLY A 82 -6.43 -0.24 -20.31
N ARG A 83 -6.81 -0.03 -19.05
CA ARG A 83 -7.06 1.29 -18.46
C ARG A 83 -6.57 1.41 -17.02
N LEU A 84 -6.14 2.60 -16.64
CA LEU A 84 -5.73 2.92 -15.26
C LEU A 84 -6.80 3.73 -14.53
N ALA A 85 -7.67 3.01 -13.80
CA ALA A 85 -8.62 3.64 -12.91
C ALA A 85 -8.09 3.68 -11.47
N ARG A 86 -8.02 4.88 -10.88
CA ARG A 86 -7.76 5.03 -9.45
C ARG A 86 -8.98 4.56 -8.67
N ARG A 87 -8.87 3.40 -8.02
CA ARG A 87 -9.84 3.00 -7.00
C ARG A 87 -9.54 3.77 -5.72
N GLN A 88 -10.38 4.74 -5.39
CA GLN A 88 -10.37 5.34 -4.07
C GLN A 88 -10.84 4.26 -3.08
N CYS A 89 -9.90 3.67 -2.35
CA CYS A 89 -10.26 2.89 -1.17
C CYS A 89 -10.60 3.85 -0.04
N THR A 90 -11.77 4.48 -0.10
CA THR A 90 -12.37 5.10 1.08
C THR A 90 -12.99 3.97 1.90
N THR A 91 -12.15 3.14 2.50
CA THR A 91 -12.64 2.10 3.39
C THR A 91 -12.93 2.76 4.75
N HIS A 92 -14.11 3.37 4.88
CA HIS A 92 -14.68 3.72 6.19
C HIS A 92 -14.93 2.48 7.06
N LYS A 93 -14.83 1.27 6.48
CA LYS A 93 -14.83 0.01 7.20
C LYS A 93 -13.44 -0.26 7.77
N GLY A 94 -13.08 0.48 8.82
CA GLY A 94 -12.01 0.04 9.71
C GLY A 94 -12.27 -1.39 10.21
N PHE A 95 -11.31 -1.98 10.92
CA PHE A 95 -11.52 -3.29 11.55
C PHE A 95 -12.82 -3.28 12.35
N ALA A 96 -13.76 -4.17 11.98
CA ALA A 96 -15.03 -4.28 12.68
C ALA A 96 -14.76 -4.57 14.16
N ARG A 97 -15.33 -3.76 15.06
CA ARG A 97 -15.18 -3.96 16.51
C ARG A 97 -15.86 -5.29 16.88
N LYS A 98 -15.08 -6.27 17.31
CA LYS A 98 -15.56 -7.59 17.73
C LYS A 98 -16.04 -7.62 19.19
N TYR A 99 -15.50 -6.74 20.03
CA TYR A 99 -15.74 -6.73 21.47
C TYR A 99 -16.49 -5.46 21.89
N THR A 100 -17.56 -5.65 22.64
CA THR A 100 -18.27 -4.57 23.33
C THR A 100 -17.43 -4.02 24.48
N ARG A 101 -17.83 -2.89 25.06
CA ARG A 101 -17.16 -2.36 26.26
C ARG A 101 -17.23 -3.36 27.43
N GLN A 102 -18.34 -4.08 27.57
CA GLN A 102 -18.51 -5.10 28.59
C GLN A 102 -17.53 -6.25 28.41
N ASP A 103 -17.32 -6.72 27.18
CA ASP A 103 -16.33 -7.76 26.89
C ASP A 103 -14.91 -7.34 27.26
N ILE A 104 -14.57 -6.06 27.02
CA ILE A 104 -13.25 -5.50 27.37
C ILE A 104 -13.08 -5.47 28.89
N HIS A 105 -14.09 -5.03 29.64
CA HIS A 105 -14.04 -5.03 31.11
C HIS A 105 -13.93 -6.44 31.69
N LEU A 106 -14.66 -7.40 31.14
CA LEU A 106 -14.59 -8.80 31.57
C LEU A 106 -13.19 -9.39 31.32
N LEU A 107 -12.61 -9.13 30.16
CA LEU A 107 -11.24 -9.57 29.83
C LEU A 107 -10.20 -8.94 30.76
N ALA A 108 -10.32 -7.65 31.06
CA ALA A 108 -9.42 -6.95 31.98
C ALA A 108 -9.52 -7.51 33.42
N ARG A 109 -10.75 -7.75 33.91
CA ARG A 109 -10.95 -8.35 35.24
C ARG A 109 -10.40 -9.77 35.34
N THR A 110 -10.57 -10.55 34.29
CA THR A 110 -10.00 -11.90 34.18
C THR A 110 -8.47 -11.84 34.20
N ASP A 111 -7.87 -10.89 33.50
CA ASP A 111 -6.42 -10.69 33.46
C ASP A 111 -5.84 -10.30 34.84
N GLU A 112 -6.51 -9.40 35.56
CA GLU A 112 -6.15 -9.01 36.93
C GLU A 112 -6.17 -10.20 37.90
N LEU A 113 -7.22 -11.03 37.85
CA LEU A 113 -7.37 -12.21 38.71
C LEU A 113 -6.30 -13.28 38.44
N HIS A 114 -5.74 -13.32 37.24
CA HIS A 114 -4.71 -14.28 36.85
C HIS A 114 -3.29 -13.69 36.78
N GLY A 115 -3.07 -12.49 37.34
CA GLY A 115 -1.73 -11.92 37.48
C GLY A 115 -1.09 -11.45 36.17
N ARG A 116 -1.89 -10.93 35.22
CA ARG A 116 -1.45 -10.44 33.91
C ARG A 116 -0.88 -11.54 33.03
N LEU A 117 -1.75 -12.47 32.63
CA LEU A 117 -1.37 -13.60 31.81
C LEU A 117 -0.91 -13.14 30.42
N SER A 118 -0.05 -13.92 29.76
CA SER A 118 0.19 -13.70 28.34
C SER A 118 -1.07 -14.04 27.53
N GLY A 119 -1.30 -13.33 26.42
CA GLY A 119 -2.48 -13.58 25.58
C GLY A 119 -2.76 -15.02 25.14
N PRO A 120 -1.73 -15.84 24.84
CA PRO A 120 -1.93 -17.26 24.60
C PRO A 120 -2.48 -18.03 25.80
N ALA A 121 -2.11 -17.64 27.04
CA ALA A 121 -2.60 -18.26 28.26
C ALA A 121 -4.06 -17.85 28.55
N THR A 122 -4.44 -16.59 28.33
CA THR A 122 -5.83 -16.12 28.48
C THR A 122 -6.80 -16.87 27.56
N LYS A 123 -6.36 -17.30 26.37
CA LYS A 123 -7.15 -18.11 25.42
C LYS A 123 -7.43 -19.53 25.90
N LYS A 124 -6.57 -20.09 26.75
CA LYS A 124 -6.63 -21.49 27.22
C LYS A 124 -7.38 -21.63 28.55
N LEU A 125 -7.84 -20.54 29.16
CA LEU A 125 -8.60 -20.60 30.41
C LEU A 125 -9.95 -21.29 30.19
N PRO A 126 -10.29 -22.33 30.97
CA PRO A 126 -11.62 -22.91 30.96
C PRO A 126 -12.58 -21.99 31.74
N GLY A 127 -13.28 -21.13 31.01
CA GLY A 127 -14.31 -20.23 31.56
C GLY A 127 -15.54 -20.25 30.68
N LYS A 128 -16.73 -20.23 31.31
CA LYS A 128 -18.06 -20.21 30.67
C LYS A 128 -18.30 -18.94 29.84
N SER A 129 -17.61 -18.79 28.73
CA SER A 129 -17.82 -17.73 27.76
C SER A 129 -17.02 -18.09 26.51
N SER A 130 -17.72 -18.39 25.41
CA SER A 130 -17.17 -18.76 24.09
C SER A 130 -16.41 -17.62 23.42
N ILE A 131 -15.41 -17.04 24.09
CA ILE A 131 -14.60 -15.94 23.59
C ILE A 131 -13.24 -16.50 23.24
N LYS A 132 -13.04 -16.85 21.96
CA LYS A 132 -11.71 -17.21 21.42
C LYS A 132 -10.92 -15.92 21.12
N PRO A 133 -9.90 -15.53 21.92
CA PRO A 133 -9.12 -14.33 21.66
C PRO A 133 -8.19 -14.55 20.46
N ASN A 134 -8.06 -13.52 19.63
CA ASN A 134 -7.10 -13.47 18.51
C ASN A 134 -5.80 -12.80 18.99
N MET A 135 -4.65 -13.40 18.70
CA MET A 135 -3.33 -13.01 19.22
C MET A 135 -2.82 -11.64 18.75
N SER A 136 -3.45 -11.01 17.75
CA SER A 136 -2.95 -9.74 17.19
C SER A 136 -3.07 -8.52 18.12
N VAL A 137 -3.82 -8.62 19.23
CA VAL A 137 -4.06 -7.49 20.16
C VAL A 137 -3.10 -7.49 21.35
N TRP A 138 -2.53 -8.64 21.73
CA TRP A 138 -1.62 -8.72 22.88
C TRP A 138 -0.28 -8.03 22.62
N ARG A 139 0.16 -7.91 21.36
CA ARG A 139 1.30 -7.07 20.97
C ARG A 139 1.05 -5.57 21.14
N ALA A 140 -0.19 -5.11 21.20
CA ALA A 140 -0.52 -3.70 21.39
C ALA A 140 -0.69 -3.31 22.86
N PHE A 141 -1.04 -4.27 23.73
CA PHE A 141 -1.24 -4.02 25.17
C PHE A 141 0.07 -4.05 25.98
N GLN A 142 1.09 -4.79 25.54
CA GLN A 142 2.41 -4.81 26.18
C GLN A 142 3.26 -3.55 25.94
N CYS A 143 2.88 -2.67 25.01
CA CYS A 143 3.66 -1.47 24.69
C CYS A 143 3.20 -0.19 25.42
N ARG A 144 2.30 -0.26 26.42
CA ARG A 144 1.76 0.95 27.08
C ARG A 144 1.88 1.00 28.61
N THR A 145 2.81 0.27 29.21
CA THR A 145 3.13 0.41 30.66
C THR A 145 4.63 0.41 30.96
N TYR A 146 5.42 1.17 30.19
CA TYR A 146 6.74 1.64 30.62
C TYR A 146 6.91 3.10 30.24
N THR A 147 6.20 3.99 30.93
CA THR A 147 6.64 5.39 31.06
C THR A 147 6.02 5.99 32.32
N THR A 148 6.91 6.22 33.30
CA THR A 148 6.75 6.88 34.62
C THR A 148 6.07 6.06 35.71
#